data_AF-A0A1B6IJC7-F1
#
_entry.id   AF-A0A1B6IJC7-F1
#
_cell.length_a   1.000
_cell.length_b   1.000
_cell.length_c   1.000
_cell.angle_alpha   90.00
_cell.angle_beta   90.00
_cell.angle_gamma   90.00
#
_symmetry.space_group_name_H-M   'P 1'
#
loop_
_entity.id
_entity.type
_entity.pdbx_description
1 polymer ?
#
loop_
_entity_poly.entity_id
_entity_poly.type
_entity_poly.pdbx_seq_one_letter_code
_entity_poly.pdbx_strand_id
1 'polypeptide(L)'
;KTEVLRPRQDPRKPQRFDDLLCARCESTTQWYKRDPRLHPEYLHHGRTSFSPSVSSMIVGGCMFSGPALSFPLTRTFGIKNMLIFSGIGMTIFQISFGAFFYCDNHGYDTSAYWWWPLFSLVGYIITYSVGFGPLPFTVMGEMFPSNIKGLASAITTGPACWFLGFLLTLYFNDISQALGSHMAFFLFAIFCFLSFLFTVFILPDTRGLTLEEILELLNGKPGARNYKNSPDSIGRTE
;
A
#
# COMPACT_ATOMS: atom_id res chain seq x y z
N LYS A 1 -9.31 42.11 -29.80
CA LYS A 1 -9.84 41.24 -30.89
C LYS A 1 -8.82 40.16 -31.19
N THR A 2 -8.88 39.02 -30.50
CA THR A 2 -8.34 37.75 -31.01
C THR A 2 -9.11 36.64 -30.32
N GLU A 3 -10.16 36.19 -30.98
CA GLU A 3 -11.06 35.14 -30.52
C GLU A 3 -10.41 33.81 -30.91
N VAL A 4 -9.89 33.08 -29.91
CA VAL A 4 -9.27 31.77 -30.11
C VAL A 4 -10.39 30.76 -30.36
N LEU A 5 -10.63 30.44 -31.63
CA LEU A 5 -11.57 29.44 -32.10
C LEU A 5 -11.27 28.08 -31.43
N ARG A 6 -12.18 27.61 -30.57
CA ARG A 6 -12.21 26.21 -30.12
C ARG A 6 -12.60 25.33 -31.33
N PRO A 7 -11.87 24.25 -31.65
CA PRO A 7 -12.32 23.31 -32.66
C PRO A 7 -13.62 22.63 -32.21
N ARG A 8 -14.65 22.66 -33.07
CA ARG A 8 -15.90 21.89 -32.90
C ARG A 8 -15.53 20.40 -32.86
N GLN A 9 -15.76 19.74 -31.73
CA GLN A 9 -15.73 18.28 -31.64
C GLN A 9 -16.95 17.70 -32.37
N ASP A 10 -16.69 16.83 -33.35
CA ASP A 10 -17.67 16.06 -34.11
C ASP A 10 -18.20 14.90 -33.24
N PRO A 11 -19.52 14.81 -32.97
CA PRO A 11 -20.09 13.83 -32.05
C PRO A 11 -20.19 12.40 -32.61
N ARG A 12 -19.60 12.09 -33.77
CA ARG A 12 -19.79 10.80 -34.48
C ARG A 12 -18.54 9.93 -34.66
N LYS A 13 -17.50 10.04 -33.83
CA LYS A 13 -16.37 9.09 -33.83
C LYS A 13 -16.39 8.18 -32.60
N PRO A 14 -16.20 6.85 -32.76
CA PRO A 14 -16.06 5.94 -31.62
C PRO A 14 -14.80 6.33 -30.83
N GLN A 15 -14.96 6.68 -29.56
CA GLN A 15 -13.84 6.97 -28.66
C GLN A 15 -13.05 5.67 -28.44
N ARG A 16 -11.78 5.67 -28.84
CA ARG A 16 -10.87 4.55 -28.61
C ARG A 16 -10.53 4.52 -27.11
N PHE A 17 -10.51 3.33 -26.52
CA PHE A 17 -10.29 3.14 -25.07
C PHE A 17 -8.98 3.78 -24.57
N ASP A 18 -7.98 3.88 -25.45
CA ASP A 18 -6.69 4.54 -25.19
C ASP A 18 -6.82 6.06 -25.00
N ASP A 19 -7.75 6.72 -25.72
CA ASP A 19 -7.99 8.17 -25.59
C ASP A 19 -8.70 8.51 -24.27
N LEU A 20 -9.53 7.59 -23.77
CA LEU A 20 -10.19 7.69 -22.45
C LEU A 20 -9.18 7.50 -21.30
N LEU A 21 -8.22 6.60 -21.45
CA LEU A 21 -7.14 6.40 -20.47
C LEU A 21 -6.18 7.60 -20.45
N CYS A 22 -5.85 8.16 -21.61
CA CYS A 22 -5.00 9.36 -21.71
C CYS A 22 -5.70 10.59 -21.10
N ALA A 23 -6.99 10.79 -21.40
CA ALA A 23 -7.80 11.87 -20.82
C ALA A 23 -7.98 11.75 -19.29
N ARG A 24 -8.03 10.51 -18.75
CA ARG A 24 -8.11 10.30 -17.29
C ARG A 24 -6.77 10.44 -16.58
N CYS A 25 -5.65 10.23 -17.29
CA CYS A 25 -4.30 10.51 -16.78
C CYS A 25 -4.00 12.03 -16.73
N GLU A 26 -4.47 12.78 -17.74
CA GLU A 26 -4.40 14.25 -17.74
C GLU A 26 -5.25 14.88 -16.62
N SER A 27 -6.42 14.30 -16.30
CA SER A 27 -7.31 14.81 -15.27
C SER A 27 -6.75 14.68 -13.84
N THR A 28 -5.94 13.64 -13.56
CA THR A 28 -5.23 13.49 -12.27
C THR A 28 -4.19 14.57 -12.02
N THR A 29 -3.63 15.16 -13.07
CA THR A 29 -2.61 16.23 -12.95
C THR A 29 -3.22 17.63 -13.04
N GLN A 30 -4.40 17.76 -13.65
CA GLN A 30 -5.10 19.03 -13.84
C GLN A 30 -5.70 19.61 -12.56
N TRP A 31 -6.03 18.79 -11.56
CA TRP A 31 -6.59 19.28 -10.29
C TRP A 31 -5.63 20.20 -9.52
N TYR A 32 -4.32 19.96 -9.60
CA TYR A 32 -3.30 20.84 -9.01
C TYR A 32 -3.21 22.21 -9.71
N LYS A 33 -3.56 22.29 -11.00
CA LYS A 33 -3.46 23.52 -11.81
C LYS A 33 -4.70 24.41 -11.75
N ARG A 34 -5.80 23.96 -11.12
CA ARG A 34 -7.13 24.60 -11.26
C ARG A 34 -7.55 25.44 -10.05
N ASP A 35 -6.76 25.51 -8.98
CA ASP A 35 -7.10 26.32 -7.81
C ASP A 35 -6.82 27.82 -8.07
N PRO A 36 -7.85 28.70 -8.10
CA PRO A 36 -7.71 30.12 -8.41
C PRO A 36 -7.07 30.94 -7.27
N ARG A 37 -6.77 30.34 -6.11
CA ARG A 37 -6.12 31.02 -4.98
C ARG A 37 -4.59 31.04 -5.05
N LEU A 38 -3.99 30.30 -5.99
CA LEU A 38 -2.56 30.41 -6.26
C LEU A 38 -2.27 31.63 -7.14
N HIS A 39 -1.98 32.77 -6.49
CA HIS A 39 -1.32 33.88 -7.17
C HIS A 39 -0.06 33.39 -7.91
N PRO A 40 0.23 33.92 -9.11
CA PRO A 40 1.40 33.52 -9.90
C PRO A 40 2.75 33.93 -9.28
N GLU A 41 2.77 34.66 -8.16
CA GLU A 41 4.02 35.04 -7.46
C GLU A 41 4.64 33.91 -6.62
N TYR A 42 3.89 32.87 -6.24
CA TYR A 42 4.45 31.74 -5.46
C TYR A 42 5.16 30.68 -6.32
N LEU A 43 5.04 30.78 -7.65
CA LEU A 43 5.56 29.79 -8.61
C LEU A 43 7.09 29.81 -8.80
N HIS A 44 7.78 30.82 -8.26
CA HIS A 44 9.23 31.00 -8.44
C HIS A 44 10.09 30.71 -7.19
N HIS A 45 9.55 30.65 -5.97
CA HIS A 45 10.37 30.49 -4.75
C HIS A 45 10.00 29.35 -3.79
N GLY A 46 8.90 28.61 -4.02
CA GLY A 46 8.44 27.55 -3.11
C GLY A 46 8.61 26.11 -3.62
N ARG A 47 9.49 25.85 -4.60
CA ARG A 47 9.72 24.47 -5.07
C ARG A 47 10.72 23.77 -4.18
N THR A 48 10.26 22.74 -3.51
CA THR A 48 11.10 21.60 -3.16
C THR A 48 11.81 21.15 -4.44
N SER A 49 13.14 21.21 -4.49
CA SER A 49 13.94 21.04 -5.72
C SER A 49 13.94 19.63 -6.34
N PHE A 50 12.93 18.80 -6.08
CA PHE A 50 12.83 17.46 -6.64
C PHE A 50 11.82 17.42 -7.78
N SER A 51 12.32 17.17 -9.00
CA SER A 51 11.47 16.78 -10.13
C SER A 51 10.66 15.54 -9.74
N PRO A 52 9.40 15.39 -10.19
CA PRO A 52 8.61 14.17 -9.98
C PRO A 52 9.37 12.87 -10.31
N SER A 53 10.29 12.94 -11.28
CA SER A 53 11.20 11.85 -11.62
C SER A 53 12.10 11.42 -10.45
N VAL A 54 12.65 12.37 -9.70
CA VAL A 54 13.54 12.09 -8.55
C VAL A 54 12.76 11.46 -7.40
N SER A 55 11.54 11.94 -7.13
CA SER A 55 10.65 11.34 -6.12
C SER A 55 10.33 9.88 -6.47
N SER A 56 10.01 9.59 -7.73
CA SER A 56 9.77 8.22 -8.20
C SER A 56 11.01 7.33 -8.12
N MET A 57 12.20 7.88 -8.38
CA MET A 57 13.48 7.16 -8.23
C MET A 57 13.76 6.81 -6.77
N ILE A 58 13.51 7.72 -5.83
CA ILE A 58 13.65 7.49 -4.39
C ILE A 58 12.70 6.37 -3.95
N VAL A 59 11.43 6.47 -4.33
CA VAL A 59 10.42 5.44 -4.03
C VAL A 59 10.84 4.08 -4.59
N GLY A 60 11.27 4.02 -5.85
CA GLY A 60 11.74 2.78 -6.49
C GLY A 60 12.93 2.16 -5.76
N GLY A 61 13.90 2.99 -5.32
CA GLY A 61 15.04 2.52 -4.52
C GLY A 61 14.65 1.95 -3.16
N CYS A 62 13.71 2.59 -2.47
CA CYS A 62 13.16 2.06 -1.22
C CYS A 62 12.43 0.74 -1.43
N MET A 63 11.67 0.61 -2.53
CA MET A 63 10.95 -0.63 -2.84
C MET A 63 11.87 -1.80 -3.18
N PHE A 64 13.05 -1.55 -3.74
CA PHE A 64 14.01 -2.60 -4.06
C PHE A 64 14.78 -3.09 -2.82
N SER A 65 15.15 -2.15 -1.94
CA SER A 65 15.91 -2.44 -0.72
C SER A 65 15.09 -3.14 0.36
N GLY A 66 13.79 -2.83 0.46
CA GLY A 66 12.90 -3.41 1.48
C GLY A 66 12.86 -4.95 1.45
N PRO A 67 12.48 -5.60 0.33
CA PRO A 67 12.41 -7.06 0.24
C PRO A 67 13.77 -7.73 0.43
N ALA A 68 14.85 -7.10 -0.06
CA ALA A 68 16.21 -7.60 0.14
C ALA A 68 16.58 -7.69 1.64
N LEU A 69 16.11 -6.73 2.45
CA LEU A 69 16.23 -6.76 3.91
C LEU A 69 15.21 -7.72 4.55
N SER A 70 14.00 -7.85 4.00
CA SER A 70 12.97 -8.74 4.55
C SER A 70 13.41 -10.19 4.65
N PHE A 71 14.13 -10.72 3.66
CA PHE A 71 14.49 -12.14 3.61
C PHE A 71 15.42 -12.57 4.75
N PRO A 72 16.55 -11.88 5.04
CA PRO A 72 17.36 -12.19 6.21
C PRO A 72 16.61 -11.97 7.53
N LEU A 73 15.83 -10.89 7.64
CA LEU A 73 15.14 -10.56 8.89
C LEU A 73 14.01 -11.54 9.23
N THR A 74 13.31 -12.09 8.23
CA THR A 74 12.25 -13.07 8.51
C THR A 74 12.79 -14.40 9.03
N ARG A 75 14.02 -14.77 8.67
CA ARG A 75 14.68 -15.97 9.22
C ARG A 75 14.95 -15.84 10.72
N THR A 76 15.30 -14.66 11.20
CA THR A 76 15.65 -14.42 12.61
C THR A 76 14.43 -14.03 13.46
N PHE A 77 13.59 -13.11 12.99
CA PHE A 77 12.48 -12.56 13.78
C PHE A 77 11.16 -13.31 13.59
N GLY A 78 11.03 -14.08 12.52
CA GLY A 78 9.78 -14.73 12.12
C GLY A 78 8.86 -13.85 11.30
N ILE A 79 8.08 -14.51 10.46
CA ILE A 79 7.14 -13.85 9.54
C ILE A 79 6.06 -13.08 10.30
N LYS A 80 5.41 -13.70 11.29
CA LYS A 80 4.33 -13.04 12.07
C LYS A 80 4.78 -11.72 12.72
N ASN A 81 5.92 -11.71 13.40
CA ASN A 81 6.41 -10.52 14.08
C ASN A 81 6.77 -9.40 13.10
N MET A 82 7.33 -9.74 11.93
CA MET A 82 7.60 -8.75 10.88
C MET A 82 6.33 -8.17 10.27
N LEU A 83 5.28 -8.97 10.03
CA LEU A 83 3.98 -8.44 9.57
C LEU A 83 3.37 -7.51 10.63
N ILE A 84 3.45 -7.85 11.92
CA ILE A 84 2.94 -6.99 13.01
C ILE A 84 3.69 -5.65 13.02
N PHE A 85 5.02 -5.66 13.00
CA PHE A 85 5.83 -4.45 12.97
C PHE A 85 5.54 -3.57 11.75
N SER A 86 5.47 -4.20 10.56
CA SER A 86 5.11 -3.54 9.31
C SER A 86 3.69 -2.93 9.37
N GLY A 87 2.71 -3.68 9.88
CA GLY A 87 1.31 -3.22 10.01
C GLY A 87 1.16 -1.99 10.89
N ILE A 88 1.88 -1.94 12.01
CA ILE A 88 1.91 -0.77 12.91
C ILE A 88 2.51 0.43 12.17
N GLY A 89 3.68 0.25 11.55
CA GLY A 89 4.38 1.30 10.82
C GLY A 89 3.52 1.89 9.69
N MET A 90 2.96 1.03 8.85
CA MET A 90 2.07 1.46 7.75
C MET A 90 0.87 2.25 8.27
N THR A 91 0.22 1.78 9.35
CA THR A 91 -0.94 2.47 9.92
C THR A 91 -0.56 3.86 10.42
N ILE A 92 0.54 4.00 11.16
CA ILE A 92 1.01 5.29 11.69
C ILE A 92 1.34 6.26 10.55
N PHE A 93 2.13 5.81 9.57
CA PHE A 93 2.51 6.66 8.45
C PHE A 93 1.32 7.06 7.58
N GLN A 94 0.36 6.16 7.37
CA GLN A 94 -0.84 6.44 6.59
C GLN A 94 -1.79 7.41 7.30
N ILE A 95 -1.96 7.28 8.63
CA ILE A 95 -2.72 8.25 9.44
C ILE A 95 -2.05 9.62 9.38
N SER A 96 -0.72 9.67 9.53
CA SER A 96 0.06 10.91 9.45
C SER A 96 -0.11 11.61 8.10
N PHE A 97 -0.08 10.85 7.00
CA PHE A 97 -0.31 11.37 5.66
C PHE A 97 -1.72 11.93 5.49
N GLY A 98 -2.75 11.19 5.93
CA GLY A 98 -4.14 11.66 5.91
C GLY A 98 -4.39 12.90 6.77
N ALA A 99 -3.76 12.98 7.94
CA ALA A 99 -3.85 14.13 8.84
C ALA A 99 -3.26 15.41 8.22
N PHE A 100 -2.16 15.31 7.48
CA PHE A 100 -1.60 16.46 6.76
C PHE A 100 -2.61 17.03 5.74
N PHE A 101 -3.19 16.18 4.88
CA PHE A 101 -4.18 16.61 3.89
C PHE A 101 -5.48 17.11 4.53
N TYR A 102 -5.83 16.61 5.72
CA TYR A 102 -6.96 17.12 6.49
C TYR A 102 -6.72 18.56 6.93
N CYS A 103 -5.55 18.85 7.50
CA CYS A 103 -5.17 20.20 7.92
C CYS A 103 -5.09 21.17 6.73
N ASP A 104 -4.51 20.72 5.61
CA ASP A 104 -4.42 21.50 4.37
C ASP A 104 -5.81 21.92 3.86
N ASN A 105 -6.75 20.98 3.83
CA ASN A 105 -8.12 21.24 3.36
C ASN A 105 -8.96 22.12 4.30
N HIS A 106 -8.61 22.20 5.59
CA HIS A 106 -9.28 23.07 6.57
C HIS A 106 -8.68 24.47 6.67
N GLY A 107 -7.70 24.80 5.82
CA GLY A 107 -7.11 26.14 5.74
C GLY A 107 -6.08 26.45 6.82
N TYR A 108 -5.48 25.42 7.44
CA TYR A 108 -4.30 25.60 8.27
C TYR A 108 -3.08 25.88 7.39
N ASP A 109 -2.16 26.74 7.85
CA ASP A 109 -0.93 27.03 7.12
C ASP A 109 0.05 25.83 7.19
N THR A 110 0.01 24.99 6.15
CA THR A 110 0.86 23.80 5.99
C THR A 110 2.16 24.11 5.24
N SER A 111 2.40 25.36 4.83
CA SER A 111 3.52 25.76 3.98
C SER A 111 4.90 25.45 4.59
N ALA A 112 5.01 25.55 5.92
CA ALA A 112 6.23 25.22 6.67
C ALA A 112 6.55 23.70 6.69
N TYR A 113 5.57 22.84 6.45
CA TYR A 113 5.66 21.39 6.60
C TYR A 113 5.62 20.64 5.26
N TRP A 114 6.04 21.28 4.17
CA TRP A 114 6.02 20.71 2.80
C TRP A 114 6.73 19.34 2.66
N TRP A 115 7.72 19.04 3.50
CA TRP A 115 8.48 17.78 3.46
C TRP A 115 7.74 16.62 4.15
N TRP A 116 6.77 16.93 4.99
CA TRP A 116 6.06 15.97 5.83
C TRP A 116 5.30 14.91 5.02
N PRO A 117 4.53 15.25 3.97
CA PRO A 117 3.80 14.26 3.18
C PRO A 117 4.74 13.26 2.51
N LEU A 118 5.87 13.77 1.98
CA LEU A 118 6.91 12.95 1.36
C LEU A 118 7.54 12.00 2.38
N PHE A 119 7.88 12.50 3.58
CA PHE A 119 8.42 11.69 4.66
C PHE A 119 7.45 10.56 5.07
N SER A 120 6.18 10.87 5.29
CA SER A 120 5.18 9.86 5.65
C SER A 120 4.97 8.83 4.53
N LEU A 121 4.97 9.24 3.26
CA LEU A 121 4.83 8.35 2.13
C LEU A 121 6.03 7.38 2.01
N VAL A 122 7.25 7.90 2.14
CA VAL A 122 8.47 7.09 2.12
C VAL A 122 8.50 6.12 3.31
N GLY A 123 8.13 6.57 4.51
CA GLY A 123 8.02 5.72 5.70
C GLY A 123 6.99 4.59 5.52
N TYR A 124 5.83 4.90 4.92
CA TYR A 124 4.83 3.89 4.55
C TYR A 124 5.41 2.87 3.58
N ILE A 125 6.10 3.30 2.51
CA ILE A 125 6.69 2.41 1.51
C ILE A 125 7.74 1.50 2.13
N ILE A 126 8.65 2.03 2.93
CA ILE A 126 9.70 1.23 3.58
C ILE A 126 9.08 0.16 4.48
N THR A 127 8.13 0.55 5.33
CA THR A 127 7.46 -0.39 6.24
C THR A 127 6.64 -1.44 5.49
N TYR A 128 5.95 -1.06 4.42
CA TYR A 128 5.24 -1.98 3.53
C TYR A 128 6.20 -2.97 2.86
N SER A 129 7.27 -2.47 2.24
CA SER A 129 8.23 -3.27 1.50
C SER A 129 8.97 -4.28 2.37
N VAL A 130 9.17 -3.97 3.66
CA VAL A 130 9.82 -4.87 4.62
C VAL A 130 8.90 -6.02 5.08
N GLY A 131 7.57 -5.85 5.05
CA GLY A 131 6.61 -6.82 5.58
C GLY A 131 5.50 -7.19 4.62
N PHE A 132 4.44 -6.39 4.57
CA PHE A 132 3.24 -6.69 3.78
C PHE A 132 3.46 -6.81 2.26
N GLY A 133 4.58 -6.31 1.73
CA GLY A 133 4.95 -6.50 0.33
C GLY A 133 5.22 -7.98 -0.01
N PRO A 134 6.31 -8.59 0.51
CA PRO A 134 6.67 -9.96 0.16
C PRO A 134 6.04 -11.03 1.06
N LEU A 135 5.80 -10.74 2.34
CA LEU A 135 5.53 -11.78 3.33
C LEU A 135 4.17 -12.47 3.20
N PRO A 136 3.06 -11.81 2.83
CA PRO A 136 1.79 -12.51 2.60
C PRO A 136 1.88 -13.58 1.51
N PHE A 137 2.69 -13.36 0.47
CA PHE A 137 2.95 -14.37 -0.57
C PHE A 137 3.77 -15.54 -0.02
N THR A 138 4.72 -15.29 0.87
CA THR A 138 5.47 -16.33 1.58
C THR A 138 4.56 -17.15 2.49
N VAL A 139 3.71 -16.50 3.30
CA VAL A 139 2.73 -17.17 4.18
C VAL A 139 1.79 -18.06 3.37
N MET A 140 1.27 -17.57 2.25
CA MET A 140 0.46 -18.38 1.33
C MET A 140 1.23 -19.61 0.85
N GLY A 141 2.55 -19.48 0.66
CA GLY A 141 3.43 -20.58 0.32
C GLY A 141 3.61 -21.62 1.41
N GLU A 142 3.57 -21.22 2.67
CA GLU A 142 3.82 -22.06 3.85
C GLU A 142 2.53 -22.69 4.43
N MET A 143 1.36 -22.05 4.27
CA MET A 143 0.12 -22.55 4.87
C MET A 143 -0.61 -23.60 4.03
N PHE A 144 -0.36 -23.67 2.72
CA PHE A 144 -1.10 -24.56 1.82
C PHE A 144 -0.29 -25.79 1.40
N PRO A 145 -0.88 -27.01 1.48
CA PRO A 145 -0.26 -28.20 0.93
C PRO A 145 -0.17 -28.14 -0.59
N SER A 146 0.86 -28.80 -1.13
CA SER A 146 1.27 -28.70 -2.54
C SER A 146 0.16 -29.07 -3.53
N ASN A 147 -0.79 -29.92 -3.12
CA ASN A 147 -1.93 -30.35 -3.91
C ASN A 147 -2.99 -29.26 -4.13
N ILE A 148 -3.19 -28.34 -3.19
CA ILE A 148 -4.18 -27.24 -3.30
C ILE A 148 -3.56 -25.86 -3.48
N LYS A 149 -2.25 -25.74 -3.27
CA LYS A 149 -1.50 -24.48 -3.34
C LYS A 149 -1.70 -23.75 -4.67
N GLY A 150 -1.75 -24.47 -5.78
CA GLY A 150 -2.01 -23.88 -7.11
C GLY A 150 -3.38 -23.22 -7.20
N LEU A 151 -4.44 -23.90 -6.72
CA LEU A 151 -5.79 -23.36 -6.73
C LEU A 151 -5.96 -22.22 -5.71
N ALA A 152 -5.44 -22.40 -4.49
CA ALA A 152 -5.50 -21.41 -3.42
C ALA A 152 -4.76 -20.11 -3.81
N SER A 153 -3.59 -20.22 -4.44
CA SER A 153 -2.84 -19.06 -4.92
C SER A 153 -3.51 -18.37 -6.10
N ALA A 154 -4.15 -19.11 -7.02
CA ALA A 154 -4.90 -18.54 -8.12
C ALA A 154 -6.11 -17.72 -7.62
N ILE A 155 -6.86 -18.23 -6.65
CA ILE A 155 -8.03 -17.55 -6.07
C ILE A 155 -7.60 -16.36 -5.21
N THR A 156 -6.53 -16.50 -4.42
CA THR A 156 -6.08 -15.41 -3.52
C THR A 156 -5.37 -14.31 -4.29
N THR A 157 -4.46 -14.67 -5.19
CA THR A 157 -3.63 -13.67 -5.90
C THR A 157 -4.42 -13.00 -7.01
N GLY A 158 -5.17 -13.76 -7.82
CA GLY A 158 -5.87 -13.24 -9.00
C GLY A 158 -6.94 -12.21 -8.65
N PRO A 159 -8.14 -12.63 -8.19
CA PRO A 159 -9.24 -11.71 -7.91
C PRO A 159 -9.11 -10.96 -6.58
N ALA A 160 -8.40 -11.46 -5.57
CA ALA A 160 -8.31 -10.71 -4.31
C ALA A 160 -7.23 -9.61 -4.38
N CYS A 161 -6.02 -9.86 -4.88
CA CYS A 161 -4.99 -8.81 -4.90
C CYS A 161 -5.15 -7.86 -6.11
N TRP A 162 -5.20 -8.40 -7.32
CA TRP A 162 -5.16 -7.57 -8.54
C TRP A 162 -6.48 -6.88 -8.82
N PHE A 163 -7.61 -7.58 -8.65
CA PHE A 163 -8.92 -6.96 -8.90
C PHE A 163 -9.31 -5.95 -7.83
N LEU A 164 -9.01 -6.17 -6.54
CA LEU A 164 -9.17 -5.11 -5.53
C LEU A 164 -8.27 -3.91 -5.84
N GLY A 165 -7.02 -4.11 -6.25
CA GLY A 165 -6.13 -3.02 -6.67
C GLY A 165 -6.68 -2.21 -7.86
N PHE A 166 -7.29 -2.90 -8.83
CA PHE A 166 -7.97 -2.26 -9.95
C PHE A 166 -9.18 -1.43 -9.50
N LEU A 167 -10.07 -2.00 -8.67
CA LEU A 167 -11.22 -1.27 -8.12
C LEU A 167 -10.76 -0.05 -7.32
N LEU A 168 -9.72 -0.20 -6.50
CA LEU A 168 -9.15 0.89 -5.72
C LEU A 168 -8.72 2.04 -6.63
N THR A 169 -7.97 1.72 -7.68
CA THR A 169 -7.46 2.72 -8.64
C THR A 169 -8.59 3.38 -9.42
N LEU A 170 -9.62 2.61 -9.79
CA LEU A 170 -10.77 3.11 -10.53
C LEU A 170 -11.61 4.10 -9.70
N TYR A 171 -11.90 3.74 -8.45
CA TYR A 171 -12.76 4.54 -7.57
C TYR A 171 -12.01 5.62 -6.79
N PHE A 172 -10.67 5.55 -6.70
CA PHE A 172 -9.89 6.54 -5.93
C PHE A 172 -10.16 7.98 -6.37
N ASN A 173 -10.23 8.22 -7.69
CA ASN A 173 -10.47 9.56 -8.21
C ASN A 173 -11.89 10.04 -7.87
N ASP A 174 -12.89 9.15 -7.99
CA ASP A 174 -14.29 9.47 -7.71
C ASP A 174 -14.52 9.74 -6.22
N ILE A 175 -13.90 8.93 -5.34
CA ILE A 175 -13.91 9.13 -3.88
C ILE A 175 -13.22 10.43 -3.49
N SER A 176 -12.05 10.71 -4.07
CA SER A 176 -11.28 11.92 -3.79
C SER A 176 -12.05 13.19 -4.18
N GLN A 177 -12.78 13.17 -5.31
CA GLN A 177 -13.61 14.29 -5.74
C GLN A 177 -14.89 14.45 -4.91
N ALA A 178 -15.51 13.35 -4.47
CA ALA A 178 -16.78 13.41 -3.74
C ALA A 178 -16.61 13.70 -2.23
N LEU A 179 -15.60 13.11 -1.60
CA LEU A 179 -15.39 13.13 -0.14
C LEU A 179 -14.14 13.90 0.29
N GLY A 180 -13.32 14.34 -0.67
CA GLY A 180 -12.02 14.94 -0.42
C GLY A 180 -10.89 13.92 -0.28
N SER A 181 -9.70 14.31 -0.71
CA SER A 181 -8.49 13.48 -0.70
C SER A 181 -8.12 12.93 0.69
N HIS A 182 -8.32 13.74 1.73
CA HIS A 182 -8.05 13.37 3.12
C HIS A 182 -8.88 12.16 3.59
N MET A 183 -10.16 12.09 3.23
CA MET A 183 -11.03 10.95 3.59
C MET A 183 -10.58 9.65 2.92
N ALA A 184 -10.12 9.71 1.67
CA ALA A 184 -9.58 8.54 0.98
C ALA A 184 -8.35 7.95 1.71
N PHE A 185 -7.45 8.81 2.20
CA PHE A 185 -6.27 8.35 2.94
C PHE A 185 -6.62 7.76 4.31
N PHE A 186 -7.61 8.33 5.02
CA PHE A 186 -8.10 7.74 6.27
C PHE A 186 -8.79 6.39 6.06
N LEU A 187 -9.54 6.21 4.97
CA LEU A 187 -10.09 4.90 4.61
C LEU A 187 -8.99 3.86 4.43
N PHE A 188 -7.90 4.21 3.73
CA PHE A 188 -6.74 3.33 3.60
C PHE A 188 -6.08 3.03 4.95
N ALA A 189 -5.97 4.02 5.84
CA ALA A 189 -5.46 3.81 7.19
C ALA A 189 -6.32 2.80 7.98
N ILE A 190 -7.65 2.85 7.86
CA ILE A 190 -8.56 1.89 8.48
C ILE A 190 -8.30 0.48 7.94
N PHE A 191 -8.16 0.32 6.62
CA PHE A 191 -7.84 -0.99 6.02
C PHE A 191 -6.46 -1.51 6.47
N CYS A 192 -5.45 -0.64 6.59
CA CYS A 192 -4.14 -1.00 7.15
C CYS A 192 -4.28 -1.49 8.60
N PHE A 193 -5.06 -0.77 9.41
CA PHE A 193 -5.30 -1.15 10.81
C PHE A 193 -6.05 -2.48 10.94
N LEU A 194 -7.08 -2.71 10.12
CA LEU A 194 -7.79 -3.99 10.07
C LEU A 194 -6.87 -5.13 9.63
N SER A 195 -5.98 -4.89 8.68
CA SER A 195 -4.98 -5.87 8.21
C SER A 195 -3.98 -6.21 9.31
N PHE A 196 -3.54 -5.21 10.08
CA PHE A 196 -2.74 -5.39 11.28
C PHE A 196 -3.48 -6.26 12.32
N LEU A 197 -4.74 -5.93 12.60
CA LEU A 197 -5.56 -6.66 13.58
C LEU A 197 -5.77 -8.12 13.18
N PHE A 198 -6.06 -8.35 11.90
CA PHE A 198 -6.15 -9.68 11.30
C PHE A 198 -4.84 -10.47 11.51
N THR A 199 -3.69 -9.84 11.27
CA THR A 199 -2.38 -10.48 11.46
C THR A 199 -2.13 -10.87 12.91
N VAL A 200 -2.53 -10.04 13.88
CA VAL A 200 -2.32 -10.34 15.30
C VAL A 200 -3.15 -11.54 15.75
N PHE A 201 -4.44 -11.56 15.41
CA PHE A 201 -5.39 -12.54 15.94
C PHE A 201 -5.52 -13.82 15.11
N ILE A 202 -5.49 -13.73 13.78
CA ILE A 202 -5.83 -14.85 12.90
C ILE A 202 -4.56 -15.56 12.43
N LEU A 203 -3.46 -14.84 12.20
CA LEU A 203 -2.24 -15.45 11.69
C LEU A 203 -1.52 -16.23 12.82
N PRO A 204 -1.37 -17.57 12.72
CA PRO A 204 -0.55 -18.32 13.66
C PRO A 204 0.94 -18.02 13.43
N ASP A 205 1.75 -18.24 14.46
CA ASP A 205 3.21 -18.14 14.32
C ASP A 205 3.71 -19.40 13.61
N THR A 206 4.16 -19.29 12.35
CA THR A 206 4.62 -20.41 11.51
C THR A 206 6.10 -20.77 11.76
N ARG A 207 6.81 -20.07 12.66
CA ARG A 207 8.24 -20.28 12.90
C ARG A 207 8.57 -21.70 13.37
N GLY A 208 9.45 -22.37 12.63
CA GLY A 208 10.05 -23.65 13.01
C GLY A 208 9.10 -24.85 12.96
N LEU A 209 7.86 -24.65 12.50
CA LEU A 209 6.85 -25.69 12.41
C LEU A 209 6.89 -26.38 11.04
N THR A 210 6.60 -27.67 11.02
CA THR A 210 6.36 -28.39 9.76
C THR A 210 4.98 -28.05 9.20
N LEU A 211 4.80 -28.29 7.90
CA LEU A 211 3.51 -28.08 7.23
C LEU A 211 2.38 -28.89 7.88
N GLU A 212 2.68 -30.11 8.34
CA GLU A 212 1.71 -30.97 9.02
C GLU A 212 1.25 -30.35 10.34
N GLU A 213 2.18 -29.84 11.15
CA GLU A 213 1.86 -29.14 12.40
C GLU A 213 1.02 -27.87 12.16
N ILE A 214 1.33 -27.10 11.11
CA ILE A 214 0.54 -25.91 10.73
C ILE A 214 -0.90 -26.31 10.39
N LEU A 215 -1.07 -27.41 9.64
CA LEU A 215 -2.40 -27.92 9.29
C LEU A 215 -3.15 -28.47 10.52
N GLU A 216 -2.45 -29.07 11.48
CA GLU A 216 -3.07 -29.52 12.74
C GLU A 216 -3.48 -28.36 13.65
N LEU A 217 -2.68 -27.29 13.70
CA LEU A 217 -3.03 -26.03 14.36
C LEU A 217 -4.28 -25.39 13.74
N LEU A 218 -4.34 -25.32 12.40
CA LEU A 218 -5.51 -24.79 11.69
C LEU A 218 -6.77 -25.64 11.90
N ASN A 219 -6.63 -26.96 12.01
CA ASN A 219 -7.75 -27.89 12.25
C ASN A 219 -8.21 -27.95 13.73
N GLY A 220 -7.59 -27.19 14.64
CA GLY A 220 -8.03 -27.08 16.04
C GLY A 220 -7.77 -28.33 16.89
N LYS A 221 -6.83 -29.21 16.50
CA LYS A 221 -6.52 -30.42 17.28
C LYS A 221 -5.76 -30.04 18.57
N PRO A 222 -6.20 -30.50 19.77
CA PRO A 222 -5.66 -30.08 21.07
C PRO A 222 -4.18 -30.47 21.34
N GLY A 223 -3.58 -31.36 20.54
CA GLY A 223 -2.17 -31.75 20.67
C GLY A 223 -1.16 -30.71 20.16
N ALA A 224 -1.60 -29.74 19.35
CA ALA A 224 -0.69 -28.83 18.64
C ALA A 224 0.04 -27.82 19.55
N ARG A 225 -0.49 -27.58 20.77
CA ARG A 225 0.17 -26.71 21.77
C ARG A 225 1.40 -27.37 22.40
N ASN A 226 1.50 -28.71 22.38
CA ASN A 226 2.64 -29.45 22.91
C ASN A 226 3.87 -29.42 21.99
N TYR A 227 3.71 -29.10 20.69
CA TYR A 227 4.82 -29.12 19.74
C TYR A 227 5.86 -28.03 20.02
N LYS A 228 5.43 -26.85 20.52
CA LYS A 228 6.33 -25.78 21.02
C LYS A 228 7.21 -26.19 22.21
N ASN A 229 6.82 -27.24 22.93
CA ASN A 229 7.54 -27.76 24.10
C ASN A 229 8.25 -29.09 23.79
N SER A 230 8.17 -29.58 22.55
CA SER A 230 8.82 -30.83 22.13
C SER A 230 10.31 -30.57 21.86
N PRO A 231 11.23 -31.41 22.37
CA PRO A 231 12.69 -31.18 22.26
C PRO A 231 13.20 -31.05 20.81
N ASP A 232 12.48 -31.61 19.83
CA ASP A 232 12.82 -31.50 18.39
C ASP A 232 12.66 -30.07 17.82
N SER A 233 11.88 -29.20 18.48
CA SER A 233 11.67 -27.81 18.05
C SER A 233 12.82 -26.87 18.43
N ILE A 234 13.57 -27.21 19.50
CA ILE A 234 14.70 -26.41 20.02
C ILE A 234 15.97 -26.60 19.16
N GLY A 235 16.14 -27.77 18.55
CA GLY A 235 17.29 -28.06 17.68
C GLY A 235 17.16 -27.57 16.24
N ARG A 236 16.01 -27.01 15.84
CA ARG A 236 15.72 -26.57 14.46
C ARG A 236 15.92 -25.07 14.24
N THR A 237 16.22 -24.33 15.30
CA THR A 237 16.45 -22.87 15.32
C THR A 237 17.92 -22.45 15.23
N GLU A 238 18.86 -23.41 15.10
CA GLU A 238 20.29 -23.16 14.86
C GLU A 238 20.70 -23.31 13.40
#